data_AF-A0A554VB57-F1
#
_entry.id   AF-A0A554VB57-F1
#
_cell.length_a   1.000
_cell.length_b   1.000
_cell.length_c   1.000
_cell.angle_alpha   90.00
_cell.angle_beta   90.00
_cell.angle_gamma   90.00
#
_symmetry.space_group_name_H-M   'P 1'
#
loop_
_entity.id
_entity.type
_entity.pdbx_description
1 polymer ?
#
loop_
_entity_poly.entity_id
_entity_poly.type
_entity_poly.pdbx_seq_one_letter_code
_entity_poly.pdbx_strand_id
1 'polypeptide(L)'
;MWFKKNDIDIKQIERVEQKLNIQLPSFFVDFYIKKEKLIRKFKKLSNDEDYITLTTDFNWMIEFNRDFHKLPRTEGLCKNKICIGTDGCGNDSFISLDGNDFRVFKIDHEIANDLIDKESGDFMWEDDRMGTYDSLEHYLEEEIKSLKEFRN
;
A
#
# COMPACT_ATOMS: atom_id res chain seq x y z
N MET A 1 22.29 9.94 -13.99
CA MET A 1 20.92 9.36 -13.94
C MET A 1 19.96 10.52 -13.79
N TRP A 2 19.01 10.68 -14.72
CA TRP A 2 18.19 11.88 -14.85
C TRP A 2 17.06 11.86 -13.81
N PHE A 3 17.02 12.88 -12.94
CA PHE A 3 15.90 13.09 -12.02
C PHE A 3 14.65 13.48 -12.82
N LYS A 4 13.70 12.57 -12.97
CA LYS A 4 12.33 12.99 -13.28
C LYS A 4 11.76 13.59 -12.01
N LYS A 5 11.34 14.87 -12.08
CA LYS A 5 10.36 15.42 -11.14
C LYS A 5 9.19 14.44 -11.10
N ASN A 6 9.08 13.69 -10.01
CA ASN A 6 7.91 12.85 -9.75
C ASN A 6 6.78 13.78 -9.29
N ASP A 7 6.28 14.60 -10.22
CA ASP A 7 4.94 15.15 -10.07
C ASP A 7 3.99 13.95 -10.17
N ILE A 8 3.10 13.81 -9.18
CA ILE A 8 2.13 12.73 -9.15
C ILE A 8 1.20 12.91 -10.35
N ASP A 9 1.41 12.08 -11.37
CA ASP A 9 0.64 12.12 -12.60
C ASP A 9 -0.67 11.35 -12.38
N ILE A 10 -1.78 12.06 -12.23
CA ILE A 10 -3.13 11.48 -12.06
C ILE A 10 -3.44 10.46 -13.16
N LYS A 11 -2.89 10.64 -14.38
CA LYS A 11 -3.06 9.67 -15.48
C LYS A 11 -2.47 8.30 -15.15
N GLN A 12 -1.49 8.23 -14.25
CA GLN A 12 -0.93 6.96 -13.80
C GLN A 12 -1.87 6.24 -12.84
N ILE A 13 -2.62 6.97 -12.01
CA ILE A 13 -3.66 6.40 -11.13
C ILE A 13 -4.80 5.82 -11.98
N GLU A 14 -5.30 6.59 -12.96
CA GLU A 14 -6.33 6.10 -13.91
C GLU A 14 -5.86 4.84 -14.65
N ARG A 15 -4.57 4.76 -14.96
CA ARG A 15 -3.97 3.58 -15.59
C ARG A 15 -3.98 2.36 -14.67
N VAL A 16 -3.81 2.52 -13.34
CA VAL A 16 -3.92 1.42 -12.37
C VAL A 16 -5.33 0.82 -12.42
N GLU A 17 -6.35 1.67 -12.31
CA GLU A 17 -7.77 1.25 -12.36
C GLU A 17 -8.08 0.48 -13.64
N GLN A 18 -7.67 1.02 -14.80
CA GLN A 18 -7.89 0.40 -16.10
C GLN A 18 -7.16 -0.95 -16.25
N LYS A 19 -5.90 -1.04 -15.80
CA LYS A 19 -5.08 -2.23 -16.00
C LYS A 19 -5.40 -3.35 -15.03
N LEU A 20 -5.87 -3.02 -13.83
CA LEU A 20 -6.30 -3.99 -12.82
C LEU A 20 -7.80 -4.28 -12.86
N ASN A 21 -8.58 -3.54 -13.67
CA ASN A 21 -10.04 -3.63 -13.75
C ASN A 21 -10.68 -3.50 -12.35
N ILE A 22 -10.27 -2.47 -11.62
CA ILE A 22 -10.77 -2.12 -10.28
C ILE A 22 -11.11 -0.64 -10.24
N GLN A 23 -11.81 -0.22 -9.19
CA GLN A 23 -11.95 1.19 -8.83
C GLN A 23 -11.12 1.45 -7.58
N LEU A 24 -10.20 2.41 -7.65
CA LEU A 24 -9.44 2.83 -6.48
C LEU A 24 -10.34 3.70 -5.60
N PRO A 25 -10.24 3.57 -4.27
CA PRO A 25 -11.04 4.40 -3.38
C PRO A 25 -10.60 5.86 -3.49
N SER A 26 -11.56 6.79 -3.47
CA SER A 26 -11.27 8.22 -3.67
C SER A 26 -10.30 8.79 -2.64
N PHE A 27 -10.30 8.27 -1.41
CA PHE A 27 -9.37 8.71 -0.36
C PHE A 27 -7.91 8.43 -0.74
N PHE A 28 -7.64 7.34 -1.47
CA PHE A 28 -6.30 7.00 -1.91
C PHE A 28 -5.84 7.98 -2.99
N VAL A 29 -6.70 8.25 -3.98
CA VAL A 29 -6.42 9.23 -5.04
C VAL A 29 -6.18 10.62 -4.44
N ASP A 30 -7.06 11.04 -3.53
CA ASP A 30 -6.96 12.31 -2.80
C ASP A 30 -5.67 12.41 -1.98
N PHE A 31 -5.22 11.31 -1.38
CA PHE A 31 -3.98 11.29 -0.61
C PHE A 31 -2.78 11.63 -1.48
N TYR A 32 -2.63 10.99 -2.64
CA TYR A 32 -1.54 11.30 -3.57
C TYR A 32 -1.59 12.76 -4.06
N ILE A 33 -2.78 13.29 -4.35
CA ILE A 33 -2.92 14.68 -4.80
C ILE A 33 -2.61 15.69 -3.68
N LYS A 34 -3.19 15.48 -2.49
CA LYS A 34 -3.18 16.49 -1.40
C LYS A 34 -1.96 16.39 -0.49
N LYS A 35 -1.35 15.20 -0.37
CA LYS A 35 -0.26 14.92 0.58
C LYS A 35 1.09 14.74 -0.10
N GLU A 36 1.27 15.32 -1.30
CA GLU A 36 2.52 15.27 -2.07
C GLU A 36 3.77 15.63 -1.24
N LYS A 37 3.70 16.65 -0.39
CA LYS A 37 4.82 17.04 0.49
C LYS A 37 5.21 15.94 1.47
N LEU A 38 4.24 15.22 2.02
CA LEU A 38 4.46 14.12 2.96
C LEU A 38 5.11 12.93 2.24
N ILE A 39 4.59 12.58 1.06
CA ILE A 39 5.14 11.52 0.18
C ILE A 39 6.59 11.86 -0.20
N ARG A 40 6.87 13.09 -0.63
CA ARG A 40 8.23 13.54 -0.96
C ARG A 40 9.18 13.46 0.24
N LYS A 41 8.70 13.81 1.44
CA LYS A 41 9.49 13.71 2.68
C LYS A 41 9.82 12.24 3.00
N PHE A 42 8.85 11.35 2.88
CA PHE A 42 9.05 9.91 3.04
C PHE A 42 10.08 9.37 2.05
N LYS A 43 9.91 9.60 0.74
CA LYS A 43 10.85 9.14 -0.30
C LYS A 43 12.29 9.58 -0.07
N LYS A 44 12.47 10.84 0.34
CA LYS A 44 13.80 11.37 0.67
C LYS A 44 14.43 10.64 1.87
N LEU A 45 13.63 10.22 2.85
CA LEU A 45 14.09 9.47 4.01
C LEU A 45 14.34 8.00 3.68
N SER A 46 13.61 7.41 2.73
CA SER A 46 13.87 6.04 2.25
C SER A 46 15.00 5.94 1.21
N ASN A 47 15.79 7.01 1.02
CA ASN A 47 16.86 7.10 0.01
C ASN A 47 16.43 6.77 -1.43
N ASP A 48 15.14 6.95 -1.77
CA ASP A 48 14.57 6.51 -3.05
C ASP A 48 14.84 5.02 -3.36
N GLU A 49 15.14 4.19 -2.36
CA GLU A 49 15.25 2.75 -2.59
C GLU A 49 13.84 2.18 -2.83
N ASP A 50 13.73 1.11 -3.63
CA ASP A 50 12.48 0.40 -3.96
C ASP A 50 11.82 -0.28 -2.74
N TYR A 51 12.31 0.01 -1.53
CA TYR A 51 11.75 -0.32 -0.22
C TYR A 51 10.65 0.67 0.07
N ILE A 52 9.41 0.28 -0.19
CA ILE A 52 8.33 1.25 -0.13
C ILE A 52 7.08 0.65 0.48
N THR A 53 6.94 0.88 1.78
CA THR A 53 5.68 0.74 2.52
C THR A 53 4.52 1.54 1.87
N LEU A 54 4.82 2.56 1.06
CA LEU A 54 3.87 3.21 0.13
C LEU A 54 4.49 3.55 -1.25
N THR A 55 4.20 2.76 -2.28
CA THR A 55 4.80 2.92 -3.62
C THR A 55 4.45 4.25 -4.31
N THR A 56 5.37 4.74 -5.13
CA THR A 56 5.10 5.80 -6.12
C THR A 56 5.35 5.31 -7.55
N ASP A 57 5.70 4.03 -7.71
CA ASP A 57 5.78 3.37 -9.00
C ASP A 57 4.46 2.64 -9.27
N PHE A 58 3.60 3.28 -10.05
CA PHE A 58 2.31 2.71 -10.42
C PHE A 58 2.43 1.56 -11.43
N ASN A 59 3.54 1.41 -12.16
CA ASN A 59 3.75 0.21 -12.98
C ASN A 59 4.04 -0.99 -12.08
N TRP A 60 4.89 -0.82 -11.06
CA TRP A 60 5.09 -1.84 -10.03
C TRP A 60 3.76 -2.20 -9.36
N MET A 61 2.95 -1.21 -8.96
CA MET A 61 1.64 -1.48 -8.34
C MET A 61 0.74 -2.33 -9.24
N ILE A 62 0.72 -2.04 -10.54
CA ILE A 62 -0.03 -2.83 -11.53
C ILE A 62 0.52 -4.25 -11.63
N GLU A 63 1.83 -4.39 -11.83
CA GLU A 63 2.47 -5.71 -12.02
C GLU A 63 2.32 -6.56 -10.76
N PHE A 64 2.61 -6.01 -9.59
CA PHE A 64 2.53 -6.72 -8.33
C PHE A 64 1.11 -7.21 -8.03
N ASN A 65 0.10 -6.33 -8.15
CA ASN A 65 -1.28 -6.72 -7.84
C ASN A 65 -1.92 -7.62 -8.90
N ARG A 66 -1.56 -7.46 -10.18
CA ARG A 66 -2.02 -8.36 -11.24
C ARG A 66 -1.38 -9.73 -11.11
N ASP A 67 -0.08 -9.78 -10.86
CA ASP A 67 0.70 -11.01 -11.02
C ASP A 67 0.77 -11.82 -9.72
N PHE A 68 0.84 -11.18 -8.55
CA PHE A 68 0.83 -11.86 -7.24
C PHE A 68 -0.58 -11.99 -6.66
N HIS A 69 -1.32 -10.89 -6.57
CA HIS A 69 -2.65 -10.90 -5.95
C HIS A 69 -3.78 -11.30 -6.90
N LYS A 70 -3.51 -11.39 -8.21
CA LYS A 70 -4.47 -11.78 -9.24
C LYS A 70 -5.74 -10.91 -9.24
N LEU A 71 -5.58 -9.59 -9.03
CA LEU A 71 -6.71 -8.66 -9.13
C LEU A 71 -7.31 -8.63 -10.55
N PRO A 72 -8.65 -8.48 -10.69
CA PRO A 72 -9.63 -8.31 -9.61
C PRO A 72 -9.95 -9.63 -8.92
N ARG A 73 -9.97 -9.63 -7.59
CA ARG A 73 -10.15 -10.84 -6.78
C ARG A 73 -11.42 -10.76 -5.94
N THR A 74 -12.37 -11.65 -6.23
CA THR A 74 -13.68 -11.71 -5.55
C THR A 74 -13.76 -12.77 -4.46
N GLU A 75 -12.73 -13.60 -4.28
CA GLU A 75 -12.65 -14.67 -3.27
C GLU A 75 -11.20 -15.00 -2.87
N GLY A 76 -11.03 -15.57 -1.67
CA GLY A 76 -9.73 -15.95 -1.10
C GLY A 76 -8.93 -14.77 -0.52
N LEU A 77 -7.65 -15.03 -0.25
CA LEU A 77 -6.73 -14.08 0.39
C LEU A 77 -6.67 -12.73 -0.32
N CYS A 78 -6.74 -11.65 0.47
CA CYS A 78 -6.72 -10.27 0.01
C CYS A 78 -7.90 -9.91 -0.91
N LYS A 79 -9.05 -10.57 -0.73
CA LYS A 79 -10.28 -10.20 -1.45
C LYS A 79 -10.61 -8.73 -1.18
N ASN A 80 -10.93 -7.99 -2.26
CA ASN A 80 -11.25 -6.56 -2.20
C ASN A 80 -10.16 -5.69 -1.54
N LYS A 81 -8.90 -6.14 -1.55
CA LYS A 81 -7.75 -5.36 -1.09
C LYS A 81 -6.80 -5.11 -2.26
N ILE A 82 -6.04 -4.03 -2.17
CA ILE A 82 -4.93 -3.75 -3.09
C ILE A 82 -3.67 -3.50 -2.28
N CYS A 83 -2.56 -4.13 -2.68
CA CYS A 83 -1.24 -3.87 -2.13
C CYS A 83 -0.74 -2.51 -2.63
N ILE A 84 -0.39 -1.63 -1.71
CA ILE A 84 0.09 -0.28 -1.95
C ILE A 84 1.60 -0.15 -1.69
N GLY A 85 2.25 -1.18 -1.17
CA GLY A 85 3.67 -1.14 -0.84
C GLY A 85 4.20 -2.42 -0.23
N THR A 86 5.50 -2.61 -0.34
CA THR A 86 6.27 -3.69 0.29
C THR A 86 7.56 -3.13 0.85
N ASP A 87 8.00 -3.60 2.01
CA ASP A 87 9.24 -3.13 2.63
C ASP A 87 10.48 -3.97 2.26
N GLY A 88 10.35 -4.94 1.36
CA GLY A 88 11.45 -5.79 0.90
C GLY A 88 11.96 -6.79 1.95
N CYS A 89 11.50 -6.70 3.19
CA CYS A 89 11.77 -7.63 4.29
C CYS A 89 10.60 -8.60 4.52
N GLY A 90 9.62 -8.60 3.62
CA GLY A 90 8.43 -9.46 3.72
C GLY A 90 7.28 -8.81 4.47
N ASN A 91 7.22 -7.48 4.59
CA ASN A 91 6.00 -6.80 5.02
C ASN A 91 5.30 -6.15 3.84
N ASP A 92 4.02 -6.48 3.65
CA ASP A 92 3.18 -5.92 2.60
C ASP A 92 2.10 -5.04 3.21
N SER A 93 1.76 -3.96 2.52
CA SER A 93 0.80 -2.96 3.00
C SER A 93 -0.38 -2.83 2.05
N PHE A 94 -1.58 -2.88 2.59
CA PHE A 94 -2.83 -3.00 1.86
C PHE A 94 -3.83 -1.91 2.27
N ILE A 95 -4.70 -1.56 1.34
CA ILE A 95 -5.92 -0.80 1.62
C ILE A 95 -7.13 -1.56 1.10
N SER A 96 -8.30 -1.20 1.63
CA SER A 96 -9.57 -1.67 1.09
C SER A 96 -9.90 -1.01 -0.25
N LEU A 97 -10.52 -1.77 -1.16
CA LEU A 97 -11.22 -1.23 -2.32
C LEU A 97 -12.63 -0.71 -1.95
N ASP A 98 -13.09 -0.95 -0.72
CA ASP A 98 -14.27 -0.27 -0.17
C ASP A 98 -13.92 1.18 0.18
N GLY A 99 -14.60 2.13 -0.45
CA GLY A 99 -14.39 3.57 -0.24
C GLY A 99 -14.72 4.07 1.17
N ASN A 100 -15.33 3.27 2.04
CA ASN A 100 -15.63 3.62 3.44
C ASN A 100 -14.58 3.12 4.43
N ASP A 101 -13.67 2.22 4.02
CA ASP A 101 -12.61 1.70 4.88
C ASP A 101 -11.29 2.41 4.56
N PHE A 102 -10.99 3.42 5.36
CA PHE A 102 -9.82 4.30 5.20
C PHE A 102 -8.52 3.68 5.74
N ARG A 103 -8.61 2.50 6.37
CA ARG A 103 -7.48 1.91 7.08
C ARG A 103 -6.40 1.41 6.12
N VAL A 104 -5.18 1.37 6.65
CA VAL A 104 -4.04 0.67 6.04
C VAL A 104 -3.75 -0.55 6.89
N PHE A 105 -3.61 -1.72 6.25
CA PHE A 105 -3.27 -2.98 6.88
C PHE A 105 -1.85 -3.38 6.47
N LYS A 106 -0.99 -3.67 7.43
CA LYS A 106 0.39 -4.12 7.23
C LYS A 106 0.48 -5.57 7.68
N ILE A 107 0.78 -6.45 6.74
CA ILE A 107 0.93 -7.88 6.96
C ILE A 107 2.42 -8.19 7.07
N ASP A 108 2.81 -8.75 8.20
CA ASP A 108 4.12 -9.36 8.39
C ASP A 108 4.09 -10.81 7.92
N HIS A 109 4.93 -11.15 6.93
CA HIS A 109 5.01 -12.49 6.37
C HIS A 109 5.45 -13.54 7.40
N GLU A 110 6.15 -13.15 8.47
CA GLU A 110 6.52 -14.08 9.55
C GLU A 110 5.29 -14.65 10.26
N ILE A 111 4.22 -13.88 10.36
CA ILE A 111 2.96 -14.27 11.03
C ILE A 111 1.77 -14.43 10.07
N ALA A 112 1.96 -14.13 8.78
CA ALA A 112 0.87 -14.11 7.81
C ALA A 112 0.06 -15.42 7.79
N ASN A 113 0.73 -16.58 7.83
CA ASN A 113 0.04 -17.88 7.83
C ASN A 113 -0.85 -18.09 9.05
N ASP A 114 -0.50 -17.52 10.20
CA ASP A 114 -1.27 -17.62 11.45
C ASP A 114 -2.45 -16.63 11.48
N LEU A 115 -2.49 -15.69 10.54
CA LEU A 115 -3.56 -14.72 10.37
C LEU A 115 -4.59 -15.14 9.34
N ILE A 116 -4.42 -16.28 8.66
CA ILE A 116 -5.39 -16.78 7.68
C ILE A 116 -6.55 -17.44 8.42
N ASP A 117 -7.74 -16.86 8.28
CA ASP A 117 -8.98 -17.50 8.68
C ASP A 117 -9.39 -18.55 7.63
N LYS A 118 -9.46 -19.80 8.07
CA LYS A 118 -9.81 -20.94 7.21
C LYS A 118 -11.28 -20.95 6.81
N GLU A 119 -12.15 -20.29 7.56
CA GLU A 119 -13.58 -20.24 7.27
C GLU A 119 -13.87 -19.22 6.16
N SER A 120 -13.38 -17.99 6.31
CA SER A 120 -13.52 -16.96 5.27
C SER A 120 -12.58 -17.16 4.08
N GLY A 121 -11.47 -17.88 4.27
CA GLY A 121 -10.41 -18.03 3.27
C GLY A 121 -9.62 -16.75 3.02
N ASP A 122 -9.66 -15.80 3.97
CA ASP A 122 -8.99 -14.50 3.92
C ASP A 122 -8.18 -14.26 5.21
N PHE A 123 -7.46 -13.14 5.29
CA PHE A 123 -6.83 -12.71 6.53
C PHE A 123 -7.87 -12.26 7.57
N MET A 124 -7.58 -12.52 8.84
CA MET A 124 -8.27 -11.92 9.98
C MET A 124 -7.87 -10.45 10.08
N TRP A 125 -8.47 -9.60 9.23
CA TRP A 125 -8.15 -8.17 9.12
C TRP A 125 -8.33 -7.36 10.41
N GLU A 126 -9.10 -7.88 11.37
CA GLU A 126 -9.35 -7.28 12.67
C GLU A 126 -8.53 -7.91 13.82
N ASP A 127 -7.59 -8.80 13.52
CA ASP A 127 -6.71 -9.40 14.54
C ASP A 127 -5.71 -8.36 15.07
N ASP A 128 -5.54 -8.29 16.39
CA ASP A 128 -4.66 -7.29 17.05
C ASP A 128 -3.18 -7.40 16.63
N ARG A 129 -2.75 -8.54 16.07
CA ARG A 129 -1.39 -8.73 15.54
C ARG A 129 -1.23 -8.10 14.15
N MET A 130 -2.32 -7.74 13.47
CA MET A 130 -2.30 -7.03 12.20
C MET A 130 -1.90 -5.57 12.43
N GLY A 131 -0.84 -5.11 11.76
CA GLY A 131 -0.48 -3.70 11.80
C GLY A 131 -1.58 -2.87 11.14
N THR A 132 -2.38 -2.14 11.91
CA THR A 132 -3.54 -1.40 11.39
C THR A 132 -3.42 0.08 11.70
N TYR A 133 -3.65 0.91 10.69
CA TYR A 133 -3.58 2.37 10.79
C TYR A 133 -4.86 2.99 10.29
N ASP A 134 -5.39 4.00 10.99
CA ASP A 134 -6.69 4.61 10.67
C ASP A 134 -6.75 5.33 9.32
N SER A 135 -5.60 5.69 8.74
CA SER A 135 -5.51 6.39 7.46
C SER A 135 -4.14 6.26 6.82
N LEU A 136 -4.05 6.52 5.51
CA LEU A 136 -2.79 6.66 4.77
C LEU A 136 -1.86 7.74 5.35
N GLU A 137 -2.42 8.82 5.91
CA GLU A 137 -1.63 9.89 6.52
C GLU A 137 -1.00 9.42 7.82
N HIS A 138 -1.79 8.85 8.74
CA HIS A 138 -1.29 8.27 9.99
C HIS A 138 -0.23 7.20 9.71
N TYR A 139 -0.51 6.30 8.77
CA TYR A 139 0.42 5.27 8.33
C TYR A 139 1.76 5.85 7.86
N LEU A 140 1.74 6.80 6.92
CA LEU A 140 2.98 7.35 6.37
C LEU A 140 3.76 8.19 7.39
N GLU A 141 3.08 8.82 8.35
CA GLU A 141 3.72 9.53 9.46
C GLU A 141 4.47 8.60 10.41
N GLU A 142 3.88 7.46 10.78
CA GLU A 142 4.56 6.45 11.59
C GLU A 142 5.75 5.82 10.84
N GLU A 143 5.60 5.51 9.54
CA GLU A 143 6.71 5.01 8.71
C GLU A 143 7.88 6.02 8.65
N ILE A 144 7.58 7.32 8.49
CA ILE A 144 8.59 8.39 8.55
C ILE A 144 9.27 8.45 9.93
N LYS A 145 8.52 8.25 11.00
CA LYS A 145 9.05 8.28 12.37
C LYS A 145 9.99 7.11 12.59
N SER A 146 9.60 5.89 12.24
CA SER A 146 10.47 4.71 12.30
C SER A 146 11.76 4.89 11.52
N LEU A 147 11.69 5.37 10.26
CA LEU A 147 12.88 5.64 9.45
C LEU A 147 13.86 6.65 10.07
N LYS A 148 13.36 7.60 10.86
CA LYS A 148 14.22 8.55 11.58
C LYS A 148 14.87 7.93 12.81
N GLU A 149 14.15 7.07 13.53
CA GLU A 149 14.66 6.37 14.71
C GLU A 149 15.79 5.42 14.32
N PHE A 150 15.68 4.67 13.22
CA PHE A 150 16.74 3.79 12.72
C PHE A 150 18.02 4.52 12.27
N ARG A 151 17.94 5.82 11.99
CA ARG A 151 19.06 6.63 11.49
C ARG A 151 19.80 7.41 12.57
N ASN A 152 19.27 7.45 13.80
CA ASN A 152 19.89 8.09 14.96
C ASN A 152 20.62 7.04 15.81
#